data_AF-A0A957HXU7-F1
#
_entry.id   AF-A0A957HXU7-F1
#
_cell.length_a   1.000
_cell.length_b   1.000
_cell.length_c   1.000
_cell.angle_alpha   90.00
_cell.angle_beta   90.00
_cell.angle_gamma   90.00
#
_symmetry.space_group_name_H-M   'P 1'
#
loop_
_entity.id
_entity.type
_entity.pdbx_description
1 polymer ?
#
loop_
_entity_poly.entity_id
_entity_poly.type
_entity_poly.pdbx_seq_one_letter_code
_entity_poly.pdbx_strand_id
1 'polypeptide(L)'
;MQIKPKWPGYWLDLLLIAAATLLLLIFVLHTSLQLTGGVLGAPLDDAWIHFQFARNLSQGQGFSYNPGEPTPGSTAPLWTLLLAAVGLFTEDFLVPSLVLSALFLLVAAWLAYGLVREVTGARWPGLLAGLVVAATGRLLWAGLAGMETTAFAALSLAAVWAYMRWGLRPFPVLLFALAAQMRPEGHALFALAVLDTAVNHLLVTKTWREWLRQTAVAGLLYGLVAAPYALFSLATTGYPLPNTFYAKASTT
;
A
#
# COMPACT_ATOMS: atom_id res chain seq x y z
N MET A 1 18.10 -28.01 3.26
CA MET A 1 17.10 -28.86 3.94
C MET A 1 15.73 -28.27 3.68
N GLN A 2 14.94 -28.85 2.77
CA GLN A 2 13.62 -28.34 2.38
C GLN A 2 12.57 -28.82 3.38
N ILE A 3 12.16 -27.96 4.32
CA ILE A 3 10.96 -28.22 5.13
C ILE A 3 9.76 -27.82 4.26
N LYS A 4 9.09 -28.79 3.63
CA LYS A 4 7.73 -28.58 3.11
C LYS A 4 6.76 -28.69 4.28
N PRO A 5 6.08 -27.62 4.72
CA PRO A 5 4.98 -27.77 5.65
C PRO A 5 3.77 -28.28 4.86
N LYS A 6 3.56 -29.60 4.79
CA LYS A 6 2.29 -30.18 4.37
C LYS A 6 1.33 -30.16 5.56
N TRP A 7 0.77 -28.98 5.86
CA TRP A 7 -0.33 -28.87 6.82
C TRP A 7 -1.65 -28.75 6.06
N PRO A 8 -2.45 -29.83 5.95
CA PRO A 8 -3.79 -29.73 5.39
C PRO A 8 -4.63 -28.77 6.25
N GLY A 9 -5.27 -27.77 5.63
CA GLY A 9 -6.20 -26.87 6.32
C GLY A 9 -5.91 -25.37 6.25
N TYR A 10 -4.79 -24.93 5.67
CA TYR A 10 -4.50 -23.48 5.57
C TYR A 10 -5.54 -22.71 4.73
N TRP A 11 -6.13 -23.36 3.73
CA TRP A 11 -7.22 -22.81 2.93
C TRP A 11 -8.48 -22.54 3.77
N LEU A 12 -8.74 -23.34 4.82
CA LEU A 12 -9.85 -23.06 5.74
C LEU A 12 -9.59 -21.78 6.55
N ASP A 13 -8.34 -21.54 6.97
CA ASP A 13 -7.98 -20.30 7.67
C ASP A 13 -8.14 -19.09 6.74
N LEU A 14 -7.69 -19.18 5.49
CA LEU A 14 -7.84 -18.11 4.50
C LEU A 14 -9.32 -17.83 4.20
N LEU A 15 -10.13 -18.87 4.07
CA LEU A 15 -11.58 -18.76 3.89
C LEU A 15 -12.26 -18.14 5.12
N LEU A 16 -11.85 -18.53 6.33
CA LEU A 16 -12.37 -17.98 7.57
C LEU A 16 -12.04 -16.47 7.69
N ILE A 17 -10.80 -16.09 7.38
CA ILE A 17 -10.38 -14.68 7.34
C ILE A 17 -11.17 -13.93 6.27
N ALA A 18 -11.37 -14.52 5.09
CA ALA A 18 -12.15 -13.90 4.03
C ALA A 18 -13.61 -13.69 4.43
N ALA A 19 -14.25 -14.74 4.97
CA ALA A 19 -15.63 -14.66 5.44
C ALA A 19 -15.78 -13.61 6.56
N ALA A 20 -14.88 -13.60 7.54
CA ALA A 20 -14.89 -12.60 8.61
C ALA A 20 -14.71 -11.18 8.06
N THR A 21 -13.74 -10.96 7.17
CA THR A 21 -13.49 -9.66 6.54
C THR A 21 -14.72 -9.19 5.77
N LEU A 22 -15.31 -10.05 4.94
CA LEU A 22 -16.49 -9.72 4.14
C LEU A 22 -17.70 -9.43 5.03
N LEU A 23 -17.97 -10.24 6.06
CA LEU A 23 -19.08 -10.00 6.98
C LEU A 23 -18.94 -8.68 7.72
N LEU A 24 -17.73 -8.33 8.18
CA LEU A 24 -17.47 -7.06 8.86
C LEU A 24 -17.57 -5.87 7.90
N LEU A 25 -17.07 -5.98 6.68
CA LEU A 25 -17.24 -4.95 5.65
C LEU A 25 -18.71 -4.75 5.27
N ILE A 26 -19.47 -5.85 5.09
CA ILE A 26 -20.91 -5.78 4.83
C ILE A 26 -21.63 -5.11 6.01
N PHE A 27 -21.27 -5.46 7.25
CA PHE A 27 -21.82 -4.82 8.44
C PHE A 27 -21.55 -3.31 8.44
N VAL A 28 -20.30 -2.88 8.23
CA VAL A 28 -19.94 -1.46 8.20
C VAL A 28 -20.65 -0.72 7.05
N LEU A 29 -20.69 -1.31 5.85
CA LEU A 29 -21.38 -0.74 4.70
C LEU A 29 -22.89 -0.61 4.97
N HIS A 30 -23.50 -1.64 5.53
CA HIS A 30 -24.92 -1.63 5.87
C HIS A 30 -25.24 -0.54 6.91
N THR A 31 -24.44 -0.45 7.98
CA THR A 31 -24.58 0.61 8.98
C THR A 31 -24.37 2.00 8.36
N SER A 32 -23.38 2.16 7.49
CA SER A 32 -23.14 3.42 6.78
C SER A 32 -24.33 3.83 5.92
N LEU A 33 -24.93 2.90 5.17
CA LEU A 33 -26.12 3.15 4.37
C LEU A 33 -27.34 3.50 5.23
N GLN A 34 -27.53 2.85 6.38
CA GLN A 34 -28.61 3.21 7.30
C GLN A 34 -28.46 4.64 7.84
N LEU A 35 -27.24 5.03 8.22
CA LEU A 35 -26.95 6.36 8.76
C LEU A 35 -27.06 7.49 7.72
N THR A 36 -26.89 7.16 6.44
CA THR A 36 -26.92 8.11 5.31
C THR A 36 -28.24 8.11 4.56
N GLY A 37 -29.26 7.40 5.05
CA GLY A 37 -30.57 7.30 4.37
C GLY A 37 -30.51 6.54 3.05
N GLY A 38 -29.57 5.61 2.90
CA GLY A 38 -29.37 4.77 1.70
C GLY A 38 -28.41 5.37 0.66
N VAL A 39 -27.79 6.51 0.95
CA VAL A 39 -26.87 7.19 0.02
C VAL A 39 -25.47 6.62 0.17
N LEU A 40 -24.96 5.98 -0.89
CA LEU A 40 -23.57 5.54 -0.92
C LEU A 40 -22.63 6.73 -1.13
N GLY A 41 -21.57 6.82 -0.34
CA GLY A 41 -20.53 7.84 -0.47
C GLY A 41 -19.22 7.36 0.11
N ALA A 42 -18.11 7.97 -0.32
CA ALA A 42 -16.83 7.76 0.32
C ALA A 42 -16.88 8.40 1.71
N PRO A 43 -16.50 7.68 2.79
CA PRO A 43 -16.56 8.22 4.14
C PRO A 43 -15.48 9.27 4.42
N LEU A 44 -14.44 9.36 3.58
CA LEU A 44 -13.56 10.52 3.50
C LEU A 44 -13.84 11.33 2.23
N ASP A 45 -13.81 12.65 2.39
CA ASP A 45 -13.82 13.62 1.29
C ASP A 45 -12.54 13.57 0.45
N ASP A 46 -11.38 13.26 1.04
CA ASP A 46 -10.09 13.14 0.33
C ASP A 46 -10.12 12.15 -0.86
N ALA A 47 -11.01 11.14 -0.83
CA ALA A 47 -11.14 10.17 -1.92
C ALA A 47 -11.50 10.84 -3.27
N TRP A 48 -12.28 11.92 -3.21
CA TRP A 48 -12.69 12.67 -4.41
C TRP A 48 -11.52 13.36 -5.11
N ILE A 49 -10.46 13.72 -4.37
CA ILE A 49 -9.23 14.26 -4.97
C ILE A 49 -8.58 13.18 -5.84
N HIS A 50 -8.50 11.94 -5.36
CA HIS A 50 -7.97 10.84 -6.16
C HIS A 50 -8.81 10.57 -7.40
N PHE A 51 -10.14 10.63 -7.29
CA PHE A 51 -11.05 10.43 -8.43
C PHE A 51 -10.88 11.50 -9.49
N GLN A 52 -10.73 12.76 -9.08
CA GLN A 52 -10.52 13.87 -10.01
C GLN A 52 -9.21 13.73 -10.78
N PHE A 53 -8.11 13.43 -10.09
CA PHE A 53 -6.83 13.15 -10.75
C PHE A 53 -6.90 11.93 -11.67
N ALA A 54 -7.57 10.85 -11.23
CA ALA A 54 -7.73 9.64 -12.02
C ALA A 54 -8.54 9.89 -13.30
N ARG A 55 -9.63 10.65 -13.21
CA ARG A 55 -10.46 11.06 -14.34
C ARG A 55 -9.67 11.87 -15.36
N ASN A 56 -8.96 12.91 -14.92
CA ASN A 56 -8.16 13.73 -15.81
C ASN A 56 -7.08 12.89 -16.51
N LEU A 57 -6.41 12.02 -15.77
CA LEU A 57 -5.38 11.17 -16.35
C LEU A 57 -5.95 10.17 -17.36
N SER A 58 -7.10 9.53 -17.08
CA SER A 58 -7.74 8.59 -18.00
C SER A 58 -8.30 9.26 -19.25
N GLN A 59 -8.66 10.55 -19.16
CA GLN A 59 -9.15 11.36 -20.28
C GLN A 59 -8.03 12.07 -21.06
N GLY A 60 -6.76 11.81 -20.74
CA GLY A 60 -5.61 12.41 -21.44
C GLY A 60 -5.32 13.87 -21.07
N GLN A 61 -5.88 14.36 -19.97
CA GLN A 61 -5.67 15.73 -19.45
C GLN A 61 -4.40 15.85 -18.59
N GLY A 62 -3.61 14.76 -18.49
CA GLY A 62 -2.39 14.67 -17.71
C GLY A 62 -2.62 14.38 -16.23
N PHE A 63 -1.54 14.34 -15.46
CA PHE A 63 -1.59 14.19 -14.00
C PHE A 63 -1.92 15.55 -13.37
N SER A 64 -3.21 15.91 -13.37
CA SER A 64 -3.68 17.24 -12.99
C SER A 64 -4.97 17.20 -12.16
N TYR A 65 -5.19 18.25 -11.36
CA TYR A 65 -6.48 18.47 -10.68
C TYR A 65 -7.44 19.26 -11.57
N ASN A 66 -6.97 20.40 -12.09
CA ASN A 66 -7.63 21.13 -13.16
C ASN A 66 -7.23 20.50 -14.51
N PRO A 67 -8.18 20.19 -15.41
CA PRO A 67 -7.86 19.59 -16.70
C PRO A 67 -6.83 20.40 -17.48
N GLY A 68 -5.76 19.76 -17.97
CA GLY A 68 -4.71 20.42 -18.75
C GLY A 68 -3.68 21.23 -17.96
N GLU A 69 -3.79 21.30 -16.62
CA GLU A 69 -2.85 22.00 -15.74
C GLU A 69 -2.08 21.00 -14.83
N PRO A 70 -0.97 20.40 -15.29
CA PRO A 70 -0.23 19.40 -14.52
C PRO A 70 0.13 19.89 -13.12
N THR A 71 -0.23 19.12 -12.09
CA THR A 71 -0.06 19.51 -10.70
C THR A 71 0.34 18.30 -9.84
N PRO A 72 1.43 18.35 -9.07
CA PRO A 72 1.80 17.29 -8.13
C PRO A 72 1.00 17.44 -6.83
N GLY A 73 -0.31 17.18 -6.93
CA GLY A 73 -1.25 17.26 -5.81
C GLY A 73 -1.51 15.94 -5.10
N SER A 74 -1.14 14.80 -5.70
CA SER A 74 -1.40 13.48 -5.12
C SER A 74 -0.30 13.07 -4.14
N THR A 75 -0.66 12.68 -2.93
CA THR A 75 0.27 12.04 -1.98
C THR A 75 0.35 10.52 -2.17
N ALA A 76 -0.44 9.97 -3.11
CA ALA A 76 -0.54 8.55 -3.43
C ALA A 76 -0.55 8.34 -4.95
N PRO A 77 0.53 8.69 -5.68
CA PRO A 77 0.56 8.62 -7.14
C PRO A 77 0.21 7.23 -7.67
N LEU A 78 0.66 6.14 -7.03
CA LEU A 78 0.33 4.78 -7.47
C LEU A 78 -1.16 4.47 -7.33
N TRP A 79 -1.82 4.96 -6.27
CA TRP A 79 -3.27 4.82 -6.12
C TRP A 79 -4.03 5.57 -7.21
N THR A 80 -3.59 6.81 -7.50
CA THR A 80 -4.14 7.59 -8.62
C THR A 80 -3.96 6.86 -9.97
N LEU A 81 -2.80 6.24 -10.24
CA LEU A 81 -2.58 5.47 -11.46
C LEU A 81 -3.48 4.24 -11.54
N LEU A 82 -3.68 3.51 -10.43
CA LEU A 82 -4.59 2.37 -10.38
C LEU A 82 -6.04 2.79 -10.66
N LEU A 83 -6.48 3.89 -10.08
CA LEU A 83 -7.82 4.43 -10.35
C LEU A 83 -7.93 4.98 -11.78
N ALA A 84 -6.89 5.61 -12.33
CA ALA A 84 -6.91 6.04 -13.73
C ALA A 84 -7.06 4.86 -14.69
N ALA A 85 -6.49 3.69 -14.37
CA ALA A 85 -6.70 2.46 -15.12
C ALA A 85 -8.15 1.98 -15.06
N VAL A 86 -8.84 2.14 -13.92
CA VAL A 86 -10.29 1.94 -13.81
C VAL A 86 -11.05 2.95 -14.68
N GLY A 87 -10.55 4.19 -14.74
CA GLY A 87 -11.07 5.28 -15.56
C GLY A 87 -11.07 5.01 -17.07
N LEU A 88 -10.39 3.96 -17.54
CA LEU A 88 -10.45 3.50 -18.94
C LEU A 88 -11.76 2.74 -19.24
N PHE A 89 -12.49 2.31 -18.22
CA PHE A 89 -13.70 1.49 -18.34
C PHE A 89 -14.96 2.16 -17.77
N THR A 90 -14.82 3.13 -16.87
CA THR A 90 -15.94 3.82 -16.21
C THR A 90 -15.56 5.23 -15.77
N GLU A 91 -16.54 6.14 -15.70
CA GLU A 91 -16.37 7.49 -15.12
C GLU A 91 -16.78 7.57 -13.64
N ASP A 92 -17.40 6.50 -13.12
CA ASP A 92 -17.72 6.32 -11.72
C ASP A 92 -16.60 5.57 -11.00
N PHE A 93 -15.86 6.30 -10.17
CA PHE A 93 -14.73 5.80 -9.39
C PHE A 93 -15.12 5.36 -7.98
N LEU A 94 -16.32 5.72 -7.50
CA LEU A 94 -16.70 5.49 -6.11
C LEU A 94 -16.75 4.00 -5.81
N VAL A 95 -17.62 3.24 -6.49
CA VAL A 95 -17.77 1.80 -6.23
C VAL A 95 -16.45 1.04 -6.48
N PRO A 96 -15.74 1.24 -7.60
CA PRO A 96 -14.46 0.57 -7.83
C PRO A 96 -13.40 0.86 -6.75
N SER A 97 -13.32 2.10 -6.26
CA SER A 97 -12.36 2.45 -5.20
C SER A 97 -12.68 1.76 -3.88
N LEU A 98 -13.96 1.69 -3.49
CA LEU A 98 -14.41 0.98 -2.29
C LEU A 98 -14.09 -0.52 -2.41
N VAL A 99 -14.35 -1.11 -3.57
CA VAL A 99 -14.03 -2.52 -3.85
C VAL A 99 -12.52 -2.75 -3.79
N LEU A 100 -11.70 -1.89 -4.39
CA LEU A 100 -10.24 -2.00 -4.32
C LEU A 100 -9.74 -1.89 -2.88
N SER A 101 -10.21 -0.90 -2.10
CA SER A 101 -9.83 -0.77 -0.69
C SER A 101 -10.22 -2.01 0.12
N ALA A 102 -11.40 -2.59 -0.12
CA ALA A 102 -11.87 -3.81 0.53
C ALA A 102 -11.04 -5.05 0.14
N LEU A 103 -10.71 -5.19 -1.14
CA LEU A 103 -9.83 -6.26 -1.63
C LEU A 103 -8.44 -6.17 -1.01
N PHE A 104 -7.86 -4.97 -0.93
CA PHE A 104 -6.56 -4.78 -0.30
C PHE A 104 -6.60 -5.01 1.22
N LEU A 105 -7.72 -4.76 1.90
CA LEU A 105 -7.88 -5.15 3.30
C LEU A 105 -7.81 -6.67 3.46
N LEU A 106 -8.52 -7.42 2.61
CA LEU A 106 -8.47 -8.89 2.61
C LEU A 106 -7.05 -9.40 2.34
N VAL A 107 -6.37 -8.84 1.34
CA VAL A 107 -4.98 -9.17 1.04
C VAL A 107 -4.06 -8.86 2.24
N ALA A 108 -4.22 -7.72 2.89
CA ALA A 108 -3.46 -7.37 4.10
C ALA A 108 -3.70 -8.39 5.23
N ALA A 109 -4.95 -8.82 5.45
CA ALA A 109 -5.28 -9.84 6.45
C ALA A 109 -4.63 -11.21 6.14
N TRP A 110 -4.64 -11.63 4.88
CA TRP A 110 -3.95 -12.87 4.45
C TRP A 110 -2.42 -12.77 4.56
N LEU A 111 -1.84 -11.62 4.23
CA LEU A 111 -0.41 -11.37 4.38
C LEU A 111 0.00 -11.38 5.86
N ALA A 112 -0.79 -10.77 6.74
CA ALA A 112 -0.57 -10.80 8.18
C ALA A 112 -0.63 -12.24 8.73
N TYR A 113 -1.62 -13.03 8.29
CA TYR A 113 -1.69 -14.46 8.60
C TYR A 113 -0.42 -15.19 8.19
N GLY A 114 0.01 -15.02 6.94
CA GLY A 114 1.17 -15.69 6.39
C GLY A 114 2.48 -15.30 7.09
N LEU A 115 2.68 -14.00 7.32
CA LEU A 115 3.85 -13.44 7.98
C LEU A 115 3.97 -13.95 9.42
N VAL A 116 2.91 -13.82 10.24
CA VAL A 116 2.96 -14.25 11.64
C VAL A 116 3.12 -15.76 11.76
N ARG A 117 2.49 -16.54 10.87
CA ARG A 117 2.68 -17.99 10.83
C ARG A 117 4.12 -18.37 10.52
N GLU A 118 4.79 -17.64 9.63
CA GLU A 118 6.20 -17.90 9.33
C GLU A 118 7.12 -17.57 10.49
N VAL A 119 6.89 -16.44 11.16
CA VAL A 119 7.69 -16.00 12.32
C VAL A 119 7.51 -16.94 13.51
N THR A 120 6.28 -17.35 13.81
CA THR A 120 5.97 -18.15 14.99
C THR A 120 6.06 -19.66 14.75
N GLY A 121 6.04 -20.10 13.50
CA GLY A 121 5.91 -21.51 13.13
C GLY A 121 4.56 -22.14 13.47
N ALA A 122 3.60 -21.36 13.98
CA ALA A 122 2.33 -21.86 14.51
C ALA A 122 1.11 -21.33 13.74
N ARG A 123 0.12 -22.21 13.54
CA ARG A 123 -1.12 -21.88 12.81
C ARG A 123 -1.97 -20.82 13.53
N TRP A 124 -2.13 -20.99 14.85
CA TRP A 124 -3.09 -20.19 15.64
C TRP A 124 -2.70 -18.72 15.77
N PRO A 125 -1.43 -18.36 16.04
CA PRO A 125 -0.99 -16.96 16.02
C PRO A 125 -1.19 -16.31 14.64
N GLY A 126 -0.94 -17.06 13.56
CA GLY A 126 -1.21 -16.59 12.20
C GLY A 126 -2.69 -16.28 12.00
N LEU A 127 -3.58 -17.21 12.34
CA LEU A 127 -5.03 -16.99 12.20
C LEU A 127 -5.49 -15.77 13.02
N LEU A 128 -5.03 -15.67 14.27
CA LEU A 128 -5.33 -14.54 15.13
C LEU A 128 -4.86 -13.22 14.50
N ALA A 129 -3.66 -13.16 13.93
CA ALA A 129 -3.15 -11.96 13.27
C ALA A 129 -4.02 -11.53 12.08
N GLY A 130 -4.40 -12.48 11.21
CA GLY A 130 -5.29 -12.19 10.08
C GLY A 130 -6.66 -11.70 10.53
N LEU A 131 -7.26 -12.34 11.53
CA LEU A 131 -8.55 -11.92 12.10
C LEU A 131 -8.46 -10.55 12.80
N VAL A 132 -7.38 -10.27 13.53
CA VAL A 132 -7.15 -8.96 14.18
C VAL A 132 -7.03 -7.86 13.13
N VAL A 133 -6.28 -8.08 12.04
CA VAL A 133 -6.19 -7.13 10.92
C VAL A 133 -7.57 -6.88 10.30
N ALA A 134 -8.33 -7.96 10.04
CA ALA A 134 -9.68 -7.86 9.49
C ALA A 134 -10.67 -7.16 10.44
N ALA A 135 -10.52 -7.30 11.76
CA ALA A 135 -11.43 -6.75 12.75
C ALA A 135 -11.01 -5.40 13.34
N THR A 136 -9.81 -4.91 13.00
CA THR A 136 -9.32 -3.63 13.50
C THR A 136 -10.16 -2.50 12.91
N GLY A 137 -10.92 -1.78 13.75
CA GLY A 137 -11.88 -0.76 13.30
C GLY A 137 -11.31 0.29 12.35
N ARG A 138 -10.05 0.74 12.57
CA ARG A 138 -9.36 1.69 11.67
C ARG A 138 -9.14 1.12 10.27
N LEU A 139 -8.80 -0.17 10.18
CA LEU A 139 -8.57 -0.85 8.90
C LEU A 139 -9.87 -1.24 8.22
N LEU A 140 -10.92 -1.59 8.97
CA LEU A 140 -12.26 -1.79 8.44
C LEU A 140 -12.82 -0.52 7.81
N TRP A 141 -12.69 0.60 8.52
CA TRP A 141 -13.09 1.91 7.99
C TRP A 141 -12.27 2.28 6.75
N ALA A 142 -10.94 2.09 6.79
CA ALA A 142 -10.09 2.29 5.61
C ALA A 142 -10.44 1.35 4.44
N GLY A 143 -10.91 0.13 4.73
CA GLY A 143 -11.36 -0.85 3.74
C GLY A 143 -12.59 -0.40 2.94
N LEU A 144 -13.33 0.58 3.43
CA LEU A 144 -14.46 1.20 2.73
C LEU A 144 -14.24 2.71 2.52
N ALA A 145 -12.99 3.17 2.55
CA ALA A 145 -12.67 4.59 2.41
C ALA A 145 -12.54 5.04 0.95
N GLY A 146 -12.30 4.12 0.01
CA GLY A 146 -11.91 4.46 -1.37
C GLY A 146 -10.50 5.08 -1.44
N MET A 147 -9.70 4.87 -0.40
CA MET A 147 -8.36 5.41 -0.22
C MET A 147 -7.30 4.30 -0.33
N GLU A 148 -6.06 4.72 -0.56
CA GLU A 148 -4.86 3.89 -0.72
C GLU A 148 -4.44 3.16 0.57
N THR A 149 -5.02 3.50 1.72
CA THR A 149 -4.52 3.09 3.04
C THR A 149 -4.39 1.57 3.22
N THR A 150 -5.38 0.80 2.78
CA THR A 150 -5.33 -0.68 2.86
C THR A 150 -4.38 -1.26 1.82
N ALA A 151 -4.24 -0.63 0.65
CA ALA A 151 -3.25 -1.00 -0.36
C ALA A 151 -1.82 -0.78 0.14
N PHE A 152 -1.57 0.34 0.82
CA PHE A 152 -0.31 0.62 1.51
C PHE A 152 -0.02 -0.41 2.60
N ALA A 153 -1.02 -0.77 3.42
CA ALA A 153 -0.85 -1.81 4.45
C ALA A 153 -0.49 -3.16 3.84
N ALA A 154 -1.20 -3.58 2.77
CA ALA A 154 -0.92 -4.81 2.04
C ALA A 154 0.50 -4.81 1.44
N LEU A 155 0.88 -3.75 0.71
CA LEU A 155 2.22 -3.65 0.12
C LEU A 155 3.32 -3.60 1.18
N SER A 156 3.10 -2.93 2.31
CA SER A 156 4.06 -2.87 3.43
C SER A 156 4.26 -4.26 4.04
N LEU A 157 3.18 -4.99 4.30
CA LEU A 157 3.26 -6.37 4.80
C LEU A 157 3.95 -7.29 3.80
N ALA A 158 3.62 -7.18 2.51
CA ALA A 158 4.27 -7.95 1.46
C ALA A 158 5.78 -7.63 1.35
N ALA A 159 6.15 -6.35 1.42
CA ALA A 159 7.53 -5.90 1.35
C ALA A 159 8.36 -6.42 2.53
N VAL A 160 7.86 -6.27 3.76
CA VAL A 160 8.50 -6.79 4.97
C VAL A 160 8.61 -8.32 4.90
N TRP A 161 7.55 -9.02 4.53
CA TRP A 161 7.57 -10.47 4.44
C TRP A 161 8.57 -10.98 3.38
N ALA A 162 8.59 -10.35 2.21
CA ALA A 162 9.55 -10.66 1.16
C ALA A 162 10.99 -10.34 1.60
N TYR A 163 11.20 -9.22 2.29
CA TYR A 163 12.49 -8.83 2.85
C TYR A 163 13.03 -9.85 3.84
N MET A 164 12.20 -10.38 4.73
CA MET A 164 12.63 -11.42 5.69
C MET A 164 13.16 -12.69 5.00
N ARG A 165 12.63 -13.03 3.83
CA ARG A 165 13.04 -14.22 3.07
C ARG A 165 14.22 -13.98 2.16
N TRP A 166 14.38 -12.76 1.65
CA TRP A 166 15.23 -12.47 0.50
C TRP A 166 16.15 -11.26 0.67
N GLY A 167 16.10 -10.54 1.79
CA GLY A 167 16.85 -9.32 2.05
C GLY A 167 16.54 -8.22 1.03
N LEU A 168 17.53 -7.37 0.72
CA LEU A 168 17.42 -6.31 -0.30
C LEU A 168 17.54 -6.82 -1.75
N ARG A 169 16.98 -7.99 -2.05
CA ARG A 169 16.86 -8.47 -3.44
C ARG A 169 15.86 -7.62 -4.24
N PRO A 170 15.89 -7.67 -5.58
CA PRO A 170 15.05 -6.81 -6.42
C PRO A 170 13.54 -6.87 -6.10
N PHE A 171 13.00 -8.06 -5.80
CA PHE A 171 11.57 -8.22 -5.55
C PHE A 171 11.09 -7.50 -4.26
N PRO A 172 11.70 -7.70 -3.08
CA PRO A 172 11.40 -6.91 -1.88
C PRO A 172 11.56 -5.39 -2.09
N VAL A 173 12.63 -4.97 -2.78
CA VAL A 173 12.90 -3.56 -3.07
C VAL A 173 11.79 -2.94 -3.92
N LEU A 174 11.30 -3.66 -4.93
CA LEU A 174 10.17 -3.23 -5.74
C LEU A 174 8.91 -3.04 -4.88
N LEU A 175 8.61 -3.97 -3.97
CA LEU A 175 7.46 -3.84 -3.07
C LEU A 175 7.58 -2.63 -2.14
N PHE A 176 8.76 -2.37 -1.57
CA PHE A 176 9.00 -1.16 -0.78
C PHE A 176 8.83 0.11 -1.60
N ALA A 177 9.30 0.13 -2.85
CA ALA A 177 9.17 1.28 -3.72
C ALA A 177 7.70 1.53 -4.10
N LEU A 178 6.95 0.49 -4.43
CA LEU A 178 5.51 0.57 -4.69
C LEU A 178 4.74 1.04 -3.44
N ALA A 179 5.08 0.54 -2.25
CA ALA A 179 4.49 0.99 -0.99
C ALA A 179 4.74 2.50 -0.77
N ALA A 180 5.94 2.98 -1.06
CA ALA A 180 6.27 4.40 -0.96
C ALA A 180 5.51 5.28 -1.98
N GLN A 181 5.12 4.72 -3.13
CA GLN A 181 4.26 5.42 -4.09
C GLN A 181 2.77 5.37 -3.73
N MET A 182 2.37 4.50 -2.80
CA MET A 182 1.05 4.63 -2.17
C MET A 182 1.07 5.71 -1.11
N ARG A 183 2.10 5.76 -0.26
CA ARG A 183 2.19 6.72 0.83
C ARG A 183 3.64 7.04 1.21
N PRO A 184 3.94 8.29 1.62
CA PRO A 184 5.30 8.73 1.92
C PRO A 184 5.95 7.95 3.09
N GLU A 185 5.16 7.41 4.02
CA GLU A 185 5.66 6.57 5.12
C GLU A 185 6.38 5.31 4.61
N GLY A 186 6.12 4.87 3.37
CA GLY A 186 6.84 3.77 2.74
C GLY A 186 8.33 4.07 2.49
N HIS A 187 8.72 5.36 2.36
CA HIS A 187 10.12 5.75 2.31
C HIS A 187 10.85 5.43 3.62
N ALA A 188 10.21 5.72 4.76
CA ALA A 188 10.76 5.39 6.07
C ALA A 188 10.89 3.88 6.25
N LEU A 189 9.91 3.10 5.79
CA LEU A 189 9.96 1.64 5.86
C LEU A 189 11.13 1.06 5.04
N PHE A 190 11.39 1.58 3.83
CA PHE A 190 12.56 1.16 3.06
C PHE A 190 13.88 1.54 3.74
N ALA A 191 13.98 2.74 4.31
CA ALA A 191 15.15 3.17 5.05
C ALA A 191 15.45 2.23 6.23
N LEU A 192 14.43 1.79 6.96
CA LEU A 192 14.58 0.79 8.03
C LEU A 192 15.11 -0.54 7.52
N ALA A 193 14.66 -1.03 6.35
CA ALA A 193 15.18 -2.27 5.76
C ALA A 193 16.67 -2.14 5.36
N VAL A 194 17.07 -0.98 4.82
CA VAL A 194 18.47 -0.69 4.51
C VAL A 194 19.33 -0.64 5.77
N LEU A 195 18.83 0.02 6.83
CA LEU A 195 19.50 0.10 8.13
C LEU A 195 19.64 -1.27 8.79
N ASP A 196 18.58 -2.07 8.80
CA ASP A 196 18.61 -3.45 9.32
C ASP A 196 19.65 -4.30 8.58
N THR A 197 19.70 -4.21 7.25
CA THR A 197 20.74 -4.89 6.46
C THR A 197 22.15 -4.40 6.81
N ALA A 198 22.33 -3.09 7.03
CA ALA A 198 23.61 -2.51 7.43
C ALA A 198 24.06 -3.00 8.82
N VAL A 199 23.16 -3.00 9.80
CA VAL A 199 23.43 -3.47 11.16
C VAL A 199 23.79 -4.95 11.15
N ASN A 200 22.99 -5.79 10.47
CA ASN A 200 23.28 -7.22 10.33
C ASN A 200 24.66 -7.47 9.70
N HIS A 201 25.03 -6.66 8.71
CA HIS A 201 26.31 -6.78 8.03
C HIS A 201 27.52 -6.37 8.89
N LEU A 202 27.37 -5.30 9.67
CA LEU A 202 28.40 -4.83 10.62
C LEU A 202 28.64 -5.84 11.74
N LEU A 203 27.58 -6.49 12.21
CA LEU A 203 27.65 -7.42 13.35
C LEU A 203 28.08 -8.85 12.96
N VAL A 204 27.74 -9.32 11.75
CA VAL A 204 27.85 -10.76 11.42
C VAL A 204 28.92 -11.07 10.37
N THR A 205 28.92 -10.38 9.21
CA THR A 205 29.58 -10.87 7.99
C THR A 205 30.89 -10.14 7.64
N LYS A 206 31.15 -8.96 8.23
CA LYS A 206 32.39 -8.16 8.10
C LYS A 206 32.88 -7.83 6.66
N THR A 207 32.10 -8.07 5.61
CA THR A 207 32.53 -7.88 4.19
C THR A 207 31.88 -6.66 3.52
N TRP A 208 32.28 -5.44 3.90
CA TRP A 208 31.63 -4.16 3.52
C TRP A 208 31.36 -3.95 2.01
N ARG A 209 32.16 -4.55 1.12
CA ARG A 209 32.00 -4.41 -0.34
C ARG A 209 30.71 -5.03 -0.87
N GLU A 210 30.32 -6.20 -0.37
CA GLU A 210 29.10 -6.88 -0.83
C GLU A 210 27.85 -6.13 -0.38
N TRP A 211 27.87 -5.62 0.85
CA TRP A 211 26.81 -4.75 1.37
C TRP A 211 26.64 -3.49 0.52
N LEU A 212 27.72 -2.77 0.23
CA LEU A 212 27.64 -1.58 -0.63
C LEU A 212 27.05 -1.90 -2.00
N ARG A 213 27.46 -3.02 -2.61
CA ARG A 213 26.92 -3.43 -3.92
C ARG A 213 25.41 -3.69 -3.83
N GLN A 214 24.97 -4.44 -2.82
CA GLN A 214 23.55 -4.77 -2.64
C GLN A 214 22.72 -3.51 -2.36
N THR A 215 23.18 -2.65 -1.46
CA THR A 215 22.50 -1.38 -1.13
C THR A 215 22.48 -0.43 -2.33
N ALA A 216 23.54 -0.37 -3.13
CA ALA A 216 23.57 0.46 -4.34
C ALA A 216 22.58 -0.04 -5.40
N VAL A 217 22.52 -1.35 -5.64
CA VAL A 217 21.54 -1.95 -6.56
C VAL A 217 20.11 -1.74 -6.05
N ALA A 218 19.88 -1.95 -4.75
CA ALA A 218 18.59 -1.69 -4.13
C ALA A 218 18.19 -0.21 -4.24
N GLY A 219 19.12 0.71 -3.97
CA GLY A 219 18.90 2.15 -4.11
C GLY A 219 18.59 2.56 -5.55
N LEU A 220 19.28 1.99 -6.53
CA LEU A 220 19.02 2.22 -7.95
C LEU A 220 17.61 1.74 -8.34
N LEU A 221 17.26 0.49 -8.00
CA LEU A 221 15.95 -0.08 -8.32
C LEU A 221 14.81 0.68 -7.64
N TYR A 222 14.99 1.05 -6.37
CA TYR A 222 14.05 1.87 -5.63
C TYR A 222 13.89 3.25 -6.29
N GLY A 223 15.01 3.88 -6.63
CA GLY A 223 15.07 5.16 -7.32
C GLY A 223 14.35 5.13 -8.66
N LEU A 224 14.46 4.06 -9.45
CA LEU A 224 13.76 3.94 -10.73
C LEU A 224 12.23 3.98 -10.60
N VAL A 225 11.69 3.48 -9.48
CA VAL A 225 10.24 3.48 -9.23
C VAL A 225 9.78 4.77 -8.57
N ALA A 226 10.60 5.36 -7.68
CA ALA A 226 10.24 6.58 -6.95
C ALA A 226 10.53 7.88 -7.73
N ALA A 227 11.54 7.87 -8.60
CA ALA A 227 11.97 9.05 -9.33
C ALA A 227 10.93 9.65 -10.27
N PRO A 228 10.11 8.89 -11.02
CA PRO A 228 9.18 9.49 -11.98
C PRO A 228 8.26 10.56 -11.35
N TYR A 229 7.71 10.29 -10.16
CA TYR A 229 6.83 11.24 -9.50
C TYR A 229 7.58 12.42 -8.86
N ALA A 230 8.78 12.17 -8.31
CA ALA A 230 9.64 13.22 -7.78
C ALA A 230 10.14 14.17 -8.89
N LEU A 231 10.50 13.61 -10.05
CA LEU A 231 10.90 14.37 -11.24
C LEU A 231 9.72 15.15 -11.82
N PHE A 232 8.53 14.55 -11.86
CA PHE A 232 7.31 15.26 -12.23
C PHE A 232 7.04 16.45 -11.29
N SER A 233 7.17 16.25 -9.98
CA SER A 233 7.03 17.33 -9.00
C SER A 233 8.07 18.43 -9.23
N LEU A 234 9.33 18.04 -9.40
CA LEU A 234 10.42 18.99 -9.65
C LEU A 234 10.21 19.81 -10.93
N ALA A 235 9.78 19.16 -12.02
CA ALA A 235 9.55 19.81 -13.30
C ALA A 235 8.35 20.77 -13.28
N THR A 236 7.34 20.50 -12.45
CA THR A 236 6.10 21.29 -12.40
C THR A 236 6.15 22.42 -11.37
N THR A 237 6.83 22.23 -10.24
CA THR A 237 6.79 23.19 -9.11
C THR A 237 8.16 23.71 -8.71
N GLY A 238 9.24 23.16 -9.26
CA GLY A 238 10.61 23.47 -8.83
C GLY A 238 11.03 22.75 -7.55
N TYR A 239 10.17 21.92 -6.95
CA TYR A 239 10.46 21.17 -5.73
C TYR A 239 10.30 19.66 -5.92
N PRO A 240 11.16 18.83 -5.29
CA PRO A 240 11.14 17.37 -5.50
C PRO A 240 9.94 16.66 -4.82
N LEU A 241 9.25 17.31 -3.88
CA LEU A 241 8.10 16.75 -3.18
C LEU A 241 6.79 17.39 -3.67
N PRO A 242 5.64 16.72 -3.48
CA PRO A 242 4.33 17.26 -3.86
C PRO A 242 3.99 18.55 -3.13
N ASN A 243 3.21 19.43 -3.77
CA ASN A 243 2.81 20.71 -3.18
C ASN A 243 2.05 20.54 -1.85
N THR A 244 1.30 19.45 -1.72
CA THR A 244 0.55 19.10 -0.51
C THR A 244 1.45 18.87 0.70
N PHE A 245 2.69 18.40 0.50
CA PHE A 245 3.66 18.28 1.58
C PHE A 245 4.07 19.66 2.10
N TYR A 246 4.46 20.55 1.20
CA TYR A 246 4.93 21.90 1.56
C TYR A 246 3.82 22.74 2.19
N ALA A 247 2.58 22.68 1.66
CA ALA A 247 1.45 23.37 2.25
C ALA A 247 1.14 22.93 3.69
N LYS A 248 1.29 21.64 3.98
CA LYS A 248 1.11 21.10 5.34
C LYS A 248 2.27 21.46 6.27
N ALA A 249 3.51 21.48 5.75
CA ALA A 249 4.69 21.84 6.53
C ALA A 249 4.79 23.34 6.86
N SER A 250 4.24 24.22 6.02
CA SER A 250 4.27 25.67 6.22
C SER A 250 3.23 26.20 7.21
N THR A 251 2.28 25.36 7.63
CA THR A 251 1.18 25.76 8.52
C THR A 251 1.45 25.37 9.98
N THR A 252 2.65 24.88 10.28
CA THR A 252 3.18 24.58 11.63
C THR A 252 4.22 25.62 12.05
#